data_AF-A0A6L3ENQ2-F1
#
_entry.id   AF-A0A6L3ENQ2-F1
#
_cell.length_a   1.000
_cell.length_b   1.000
_cell.length_c   1.000
_cell.angle_alpha   90.00
_cell.angle_beta   90.00
_cell.angle_gamma   90.00
#
_symmetry.space_group_name_H-M   'P 1'
#
loop_
_entity.id
_entity.type
_entity.pdbx_description
1 polymer ?
#
loop_
_entity_poly.entity_id
_entity_poly.type
_entity_poly.pdbx_seq_one_letter_code
_entity_poly.pdbx_strand_id
1 'polypeptide(L)'
;MLLFFAILAFVLDQLFSSRAAYIHVGAAIGTVMVANVFFVIIPGQRELVAALRDDRQPDPEPGRNALLRSRHNNYLTLPVLFTMISSHFPSTYGNDYGWAVLIALGLVGVGVRHYFNVRHIAPRSIWMLPVAFAALVAVMLYTAPRHADHEPVARVPDSHVAIILRERCISCHAPRPTQPAFSAPPAGLSFESLDTVIAHARRIYVSAVATNTMPLGNLTGMTEEERVLLGLWLETKIEETQ
;
A
#
# COMPACT_ATOMS: atom_id res chain seq x y z
N MET A 1 14.00 -15.49 -0.89
CA MET A 1 12.88 -14.82 -1.60
C MET A 1 12.27 -13.70 -0.78
N LEU A 2 11.77 -13.94 0.44
CA LEU A 2 11.23 -12.86 1.29
C LEU A 2 12.26 -11.76 1.60
N LEU A 3 13.50 -12.13 1.92
CA LEU A 3 14.60 -11.17 2.12
C LEU A 3 14.82 -10.27 0.89
N PHE A 4 14.73 -10.82 -0.32
CA PHE A 4 14.86 -10.05 -1.55
C PHE A 4 13.75 -9.00 -1.67
N PHE A 5 12.49 -9.38 -1.43
CA PHE A 5 11.37 -8.43 -1.47
C PHE A 5 11.41 -7.41 -0.33
N ALA A 6 11.94 -7.76 0.84
CA ALA A 6 12.15 -6.82 1.94
C ALA A 6 13.20 -5.76 1.58
N ILE A 7 14.35 -6.18 1.02
CA ILE A 7 15.39 -5.26 0.55
C ILE A 7 14.85 -4.39 -0.59
N LEU A 8 14.11 -4.98 -1.54
CA LEU A 8 13.50 -4.25 -2.64
C LEU A 8 12.51 -3.20 -2.14
N ALA A 9 11.66 -3.55 -1.16
CA ALA A 9 10.72 -2.62 -0.54
C ALA A 9 11.45 -1.44 0.11
N PHE A 10 12.50 -1.73 0.90
CA PHE A 10 13.31 -0.69 1.53
C PHE A 10 13.95 0.24 0.49
N VAL A 11 14.65 -0.31 -0.49
CA VAL A 11 15.34 0.47 -1.53
C VAL A 11 14.36 1.34 -2.32
N LEU A 12 13.22 0.78 -2.73
CA LEU A 12 12.22 1.53 -3.49
C LEU A 12 11.58 2.65 -2.66
N ASP A 13 11.41 2.47 -1.36
CA ASP A 13 10.87 3.49 -0.45
C ASP A 13 11.88 4.63 -0.20
N GLN A 14 13.20 4.36 -0.31
CA GLN A 14 14.22 5.41 -0.29
C GLN A 14 14.29 6.21 -1.61
N LEU A 15 13.92 5.59 -2.73
CA LEU A 15 14.02 6.19 -4.06
C LEU A 15 12.71 6.86 -4.53
N PHE A 16 11.58 6.36 -4.05
CA PHE A 16 10.24 6.76 -4.46
C PHE A 16 9.31 6.91 -3.26
N SER A 17 8.13 7.49 -3.46
CA SER A 17 7.09 7.48 -2.41
C SER A 17 6.71 6.06 -2.00
N SER A 18 6.32 5.85 -0.75
CA SER A 18 5.88 4.54 -0.24
C SER A 18 4.75 3.93 -1.07
N ARG A 19 3.83 4.78 -1.56
CA ARG A 19 2.78 4.35 -2.50
C ARG A 19 3.34 3.72 -3.77
N ALA A 20 4.35 4.36 -4.37
CA ALA A 20 5.01 3.83 -5.57
C ALA A 20 5.80 2.57 -5.23
N ALA A 21 6.49 2.53 -4.09
CA ALA A 21 7.23 1.35 -3.64
C ALA A 21 6.32 0.11 -3.53
N TYR A 22 5.12 0.24 -2.96
CA TYR A 22 4.16 -0.86 -2.84
C TYR A 22 3.76 -1.45 -4.20
N ILE A 23 3.47 -0.58 -5.16
CA ILE A 23 3.08 -0.99 -6.53
C ILE A 23 4.22 -1.71 -7.22
N HIS A 24 5.45 -1.20 -7.12
CA HIS A 24 6.62 -1.81 -7.74
C HIS A 24 7.00 -3.15 -7.10
N VAL A 25 6.92 -3.27 -5.77
CA VAL A 25 7.12 -4.55 -5.07
C VAL A 25 6.05 -5.56 -5.52
N GLY A 26 4.78 -5.14 -5.61
CA GLY A 26 3.70 -5.98 -6.11
C GLY A 26 3.93 -6.46 -7.54
N ALA A 27 4.35 -5.56 -8.42
CA ALA A 27 4.72 -5.89 -9.80
C ALA A 27 5.87 -6.90 -9.84
N ALA A 28 6.93 -6.69 -9.06
CA ALA A 28 8.07 -7.61 -8.99
C ALA A 28 7.67 -9.01 -8.47
N ILE A 29 6.84 -9.08 -7.43
CA ILE A 29 6.27 -10.33 -6.93
C ILE A 29 5.50 -11.04 -8.04
N GLY A 30 4.59 -10.32 -8.72
CA GLY A 30 3.81 -10.84 -9.84
C GLY A 30 4.68 -11.37 -10.98
N THR A 31 5.71 -10.62 -11.38
CA THR A 31 6.66 -11.04 -12.43
C THR A 31 7.38 -12.34 -12.05
N VAL A 32 7.89 -12.44 -10.82
CA VAL A 32 8.53 -13.68 -10.33
C VAL A 32 7.54 -14.84 -10.29
N MET A 33 6.29 -14.59 -9.90
CA MET A 33 5.25 -15.62 -9.88
C MET A 33 4.94 -16.14 -11.29
N VAL A 34 4.82 -15.25 -12.28
CA VAL A 34 4.61 -15.61 -13.69
C VAL A 34 5.83 -16.36 -14.24
N ALA A 35 7.05 -15.91 -13.96
CA ALA A 35 8.27 -16.60 -14.38
C ALA A 35 8.36 -18.01 -13.79
N ASN A 36 8.04 -18.19 -12.50
CA ASN A 36 7.95 -19.50 -11.87
C ASN A 36 6.96 -20.42 -12.61
N VAL A 37 5.80 -19.90 -13.01
CA VAL A 37 4.78 -20.67 -13.74
C VAL A 37 5.29 -21.08 -15.12
N PHE A 38 5.76 -20.12 -15.91
CA PHE A 38 6.09 -20.33 -17.31
C PHE A 38 7.35 -21.18 -17.49
N PHE A 39 8.40 -20.94 -16.69
CA PHE A 39 9.70 -21.59 -16.88
C PHE A 39 9.92 -22.85 -16.04
N VAL A 40 9.14 -23.07 -14.96
CA VAL A 40 9.37 -24.22 -14.06
C VAL A 40 8.13 -25.08 -13.88
N ILE A 41 6.97 -24.49 -13.57
CA ILE A 41 5.75 -25.26 -13.25
C ILE A 41 5.17 -25.93 -14.49
N ILE A 42 4.92 -25.17 -15.57
CA ILE A 42 4.33 -25.72 -16.80
C ILE A 42 5.23 -26.80 -17.42
N PRO A 43 6.56 -26.60 -17.58
CA PRO A 43 7.43 -27.65 -18.10
C PRO A 43 7.45 -28.91 -17.23
N GLY A 44 7.56 -28.75 -15.90
CA GLY A 44 7.56 -29.90 -14.99
C GLY A 44 6.24 -30.69 -14.99
N GLN A 45 5.10 -29.99 -15.12
CA GLN A 45 3.79 -30.64 -15.27
C GLN A 45 3.63 -31.35 -16.61
N ARG A 46 4.15 -30.76 -17.70
CA ARG A 46 4.13 -31.37 -19.04
C ARG A 46 4.93 -32.67 -19.08
N GLU A 47 6.10 -32.71 -18.46
CA GLU A 47 6.92 -33.93 -18.39
C GLU A 47 6.22 -35.05 -17.60
N LEU A 48 5.62 -34.71 -16.47
CA LEU A 48 4.84 -35.70 -15.69
C LEU A 48 3.70 -36.30 -16.51
N VAL A 49 2.96 -35.47 -17.25
CA VAL A 49 1.87 -35.93 -18.13
C VAL A 49 2.42 -36.75 -19.30
N ALA A 50 3.57 -36.38 -19.87
CA ALA A 50 4.21 -37.13 -20.96
C ALA A 50 4.69 -38.51 -20.52
N ALA A 51 5.38 -38.60 -19.37
CA ALA A 51 5.83 -39.88 -18.81
C ALA A 51 4.67 -40.84 -18.54
N LEU A 52 3.56 -40.33 -17.98
CA LEU A 52 2.34 -41.13 -17.75
C LEU A 52 1.68 -41.60 -19.05
N ARG A 53 1.71 -40.79 -20.12
CA ARG A 53 1.16 -41.19 -21.43
C ARG A 53 1.99 -42.28 -22.10
N ASP A 54 3.29 -42.26 -21.87
CA ASP A 54 4.24 -43.20 -22.47
C ASP A 54 4.48 -44.45 -21.60
N ASP A 55 3.71 -44.62 -20.52
CA ASP A 55 3.88 -45.69 -19.51
C ASP A 55 5.32 -45.78 -18.95
N ARG A 56 6.00 -44.62 -18.89
CA ARG A 56 7.35 -44.46 -18.34
C ARG A 56 7.26 -43.99 -16.90
N GLN A 57 8.20 -44.44 -16.07
CA GLN A 57 8.33 -43.92 -14.72
C GLN A 57 8.78 -42.44 -14.78
N PRO A 58 8.03 -41.48 -14.19
CA PRO A 58 8.38 -40.07 -14.28
C PRO A 58 9.66 -39.75 -13.52
N ASP A 59 10.53 -38.92 -14.11
CA ASP A 59 11.63 -38.29 -13.38
C ASP A 59 11.04 -37.41 -12.26
N PRO A 60 11.42 -37.63 -10.98
CA PRO A 60 10.90 -36.82 -9.88
C PRO A 60 11.43 -35.39 -9.87
N GLU A 61 12.57 -35.08 -10.50
CA GLU A 61 13.21 -33.77 -10.34
C GLU A 61 12.38 -32.60 -10.89
N PRO A 62 11.86 -32.63 -12.13
CA PRO A 62 11.03 -31.54 -12.66
C PRO A 62 9.75 -31.33 -11.85
N GLY A 63 9.13 -32.42 -11.39
CA GLY A 63 7.95 -32.38 -10.53
C GLY A 63 8.22 -31.76 -9.16
N ARG A 64 9.35 -32.11 -8.53
CA ARG A 64 9.77 -31.53 -7.24
C ARG A 64 10.06 -30.04 -7.36
N ASN A 65 10.75 -29.63 -8.42
CA ASN A 65 11.04 -28.22 -8.70
C ASN A 65 9.76 -27.43 -8.96
N ALA A 66 8.84 -27.97 -9.76
CA ALA A 66 7.52 -27.39 -9.99
C ALA A 66 6.71 -27.22 -8.70
N LEU A 67 6.70 -28.25 -7.83
CA LEU A 67 6.01 -28.18 -6.54
C LEU A 67 6.62 -27.10 -5.62
N LEU A 68 7.95 -27.00 -5.57
CA LEU A 68 8.63 -25.98 -4.77
C LEU A 68 8.26 -24.57 -5.24
N ARG A 69 8.23 -24.32 -6.55
CA ARG A 69 7.84 -23.02 -7.12
C ARG A 69 6.36 -22.72 -6.94
N SER A 70 5.50 -23.73 -7.08
CA SER A 70 4.08 -23.61 -6.77
C SER A 70 3.86 -23.20 -5.31
N ARG A 71 4.62 -23.83 -4.39
CA ARG A 71 4.60 -23.46 -2.97
C ARG A 71 5.08 -22.03 -2.72
N HIS A 72 6.17 -21.60 -3.36
CA HIS A 72 6.63 -20.21 -3.30
C HIS A 72 5.55 -19.22 -3.76
N ASN A 73 4.91 -19.48 -4.90
CA ASN A 73 3.80 -18.65 -5.40
C ASN A 73 2.62 -18.65 -4.42
N ASN A 74 2.29 -19.81 -3.83
CA ASN A 74 1.19 -19.93 -2.88
C ASN A 74 1.40 -19.03 -1.65
N TYR A 75 2.60 -19.00 -1.08
CA TYR A 75 2.95 -18.09 0.04
C TYR A 75 2.84 -16.61 -0.33
N LEU A 76 3.12 -16.25 -1.59
CA LEU A 76 3.09 -14.87 -2.07
C LEU A 76 1.71 -14.37 -2.48
N THR A 77 0.68 -15.24 -2.51
CA THR A 77 -0.68 -14.85 -2.94
C THR A 77 -1.30 -13.72 -2.10
N LEU A 78 -1.18 -13.77 -0.78
CA LEU A 78 -1.72 -12.72 0.08
C LEU A 78 -0.88 -11.43 0.02
N PRO A 79 0.47 -11.48 0.07
CA PRO A 79 1.30 -10.31 -0.17
C PRO A 79 1.04 -9.60 -1.51
N VAL A 80 0.95 -10.35 -2.62
CA VAL A 80 0.72 -9.74 -3.95
C VAL A 80 -0.67 -9.11 -4.04
N LEU A 81 -1.69 -9.80 -3.52
CA LEU A 81 -3.06 -9.26 -3.50
C LEU A 81 -3.11 -7.98 -2.68
N PHE A 82 -2.47 -7.95 -1.51
CA PHE A 82 -2.36 -6.75 -0.69
C PHE A 82 -1.70 -5.60 -1.46
N THR A 83 -0.56 -5.84 -2.11
CA THR A 83 0.12 -4.77 -2.88
C THR A 83 -0.76 -4.20 -4.00
N MET A 84 -1.59 -5.03 -4.66
CA MET A 84 -2.51 -4.59 -5.72
C MET A 84 -3.63 -3.68 -5.20
N ILE A 85 -4.20 -4.00 -4.04
CA ILE A 85 -5.30 -3.22 -3.44
C ILE A 85 -4.81 -2.12 -2.51
N SER A 86 -3.52 -2.10 -2.18
CA SER A 86 -2.95 -1.22 -1.16
C SER A 86 -3.22 0.25 -1.42
N SER A 87 -3.34 0.67 -2.68
CA SER A 87 -3.68 2.05 -3.07
C SER A 87 -5.00 2.55 -2.47
N HIS A 88 -5.91 1.64 -2.10
CA HIS A 88 -7.17 1.94 -1.42
C HIS A 88 -7.04 2.10 0.10
N PHE A 89 -5.86 1.86 0.67
CA PHE A 89 -5.59 1.93 2.11
C PHE A 89 -4.41 2.87 2.41
N PRO A 90 -4.59 4.20 2.24
CA PRO A 90 -3.52 5.19 2.43
C PRO A 90 -2.82 5.14 3.79
N SER A 91 -3.55 4.77 4.85
CA SER A 91 -2.99 4.58 6.19
C SER A 91 -1.81 3.60 6.23
N THR A 92 -1.76 2.63 5.32
CA THR A 92 -0.69 1.62 5.29
C THR A 92 0.64 2.13 4.74
N TYR A 93 0.66 3.26 4.03
CA TYR A 93 1.86 3.82 3.41
C TYR A 93 2.04 5.32 3.68
N GLY A 94 1.14 5.95 4.44
CA GLY A 94 1.19 7.36 4.81
C GLY A 94 2.08 7.68 6.02
N ASN A 95 3.03 6.82 6.34
CA ASN A 95 3.93 6.97 7.49
C ASN A 95 5.39 6.85 7.03
N ASP A 96 6.32 7.33 7.87
CA ASP A 96 7.76 7.37 7.56
C ASP A 96 8.39 5.98 7.36
N TYR A 97 7.69 4.92 7.77
CA TYR A 97 8.16 3.54 7.71
C TYR A 97 7.25 2.66 6.85
N GLY A 98 6.75 3.21 5.73
CA GLY A 98 5.87 2.50 4.80
C GLY A 98 6.44 1.15 4.38
N TRP A 99 7.73 1.08 4.04
CA TRP A 99 8.40 -0.19 3.70
C TRP A 99 8.31 -1.25 4.82
N ALA A 100 8.38 -0.85 6.10
CA ALA A 100 8.30 -1.76 7.23
C ALA A 100 6.87 -2.27 7.42
N VAL A 101 5.87 -1.41 7.22
CA VAL A 101 4.45 -1.80 7.23
C VAL A 101 4.16 -2.82 6.13
N LEU A 102 4.70 -2.62 4.92
CA LEU A 102 4.58 -3.58 3.82
C LEU A 102 5.16 -4.95 4.19
N ILE A 103 6.36 -4.97 4.77
CA ILE A 103 7.00 -6.22 5.22
C ILE A 103 6.15 -6.88 6.30
N ALA A 104 5.67 -6.13 7.29
CA ALA A 104 4.85 -6.66 8.38
C ALA A 104 3.55 -7.28 7.86
N LEU A 105 2.80 -6.57 7.01
CA LEU A 105 1.57 -7.09 6.40
C LEU A 105 1.84 -8.27 5.46
N GLY A 106 2.96 -8.24 4.73
CA GLY A 106 3.43 -9.36 3.92
C GLY A 106 3.71 -10.61 4.76
N LEU A 107 4.39 -10.46 5.90
CA LEU A 107 4.67 -11.55 6.83
C LEU A 107 3.40 -12.09 7.49
N VAL A 108 2.44 -11.23 7.84
CA VAL A 108 1.11 -11.66 8.30
C VAL A 108 0.43 -12.52 7.23
N GLY A 109 0.40 -12.07 5.97
CA GLY A 109 -0.14 -12.83 4.85
C GLY A 109 0.56 -14.18 4.64
N VAL A 110 1.89 -14.20 4.69
CA VAL A 110 2.69 -15.44 4.61
C VAL A 110 2.35 -16.38 5.78
N GLY A 111 2.21 -15.87 7.00
CA GLY A 111 1.85 -16.65 8.19
C GLY A 111 0.46 -17.28 8.10
N VAL A 112 -0.54 -16.51 7.63
CA VAL A 112 -1.88 -17.03 7.36
C VAL A 112 -1.83 -18.13 6.30
N ARG A 113 -1.11 -17.92 5.19
CA ARG A 113 -0.93 -18.97 4.17
C ARG A 113 -0.18 -20.18 4.70
N HIS A 114 0.81 -19.98 5.57
CA HIS A 114 1.54 -21.06 6.20
C HIS A 114 0.61 -21.99 6.95
N TYR A 115 -0.25 -21.44 7.82
CA TYR A 115 -1.26 -22.21 8.55
C TYR A 115 -2.11 -23.06 7.60
N PHE A 116 -2.70 -22.47 6.56
CA PHE A 116 -3.54 -23.22 5.61
C PHE A 116 -2.79 -24.34 4.89
N ASN A 117 -1.48 -24.18 4.66
CA ASN A 117 -0.65 -25.18 4.01
C ASN A 117 -0.27 -26.35 4.94
N VAL A 118 -0.13 -26.12 6.25
CA VAL A 118 0.32 -27.14 7.21
C VAL A 118 -0.76 -27.68 8.14
N ARG A 119 -1.97 -27.09 8.18
CA ARG A 119 -3.05 -27.47 9.12
C ARG A 119 -3.43 -28.95 9.09
N HIS A 120 -3.19 -29.63 7.96
CA HIS A 120 -3.49 -31.04 7.76
C HIS A 120 -2.44 -31.99 8.36
N ILE A 121 -1.22 -31.48 8.59
CA ILE A 121 -0.03 -32.26 8.95
C ILE A 121 0.50 -31.85 10.33
N ALA A 122 0.27 -30.61 10.76
CA ALA A 122 0.71 -30.05 12.03
C ALA A 122 -0.48 -29.43 12.79
N PRO A 123 -1.20 -30.19 13.66
CA PRO A 123 -2.40 -29.72 14.36
C PRO A 123 -2.15 -28.50 15.25
N ARG A 124 -0.95 -28.37 15.84
CA ARG A 124 -0.55 -27.20 16.66
C ARG A 124 -0.37 -25.92 15.86
N SER A 125 -0.41 -25.95 14.54
CA SER A 125 -0.34 -24.75 13.69
C SER A 125 -1.52 -23.79 13.88
N ILE A 126 -2.60 -24.21 14.55
CA ILE A 126 -3.76 -23.35 14.85
C ILE A 126 -3.39 -22.04 15.57
N TRP A 127 -2.32 -22.04 16.37
CA TRP A 127 -1.82 -20.84 17.06
C TRP A 127 -1.27 -19.77 16.11
N MET A 128 -0.94 -20.12 14.86
CA MET A 128 -0.50 -19.16 13.85
C MET A 128 -1.60 -18.16 13.51
N LEU A 129 -2.89 -18.53 13.59
CA LEU A 129 -4.00 -17.61 13.31
C LEU A 129 -4.15 -16.51 14.38
N PRO A 130 -4.24 -16.82 15.70
CA PRO A 130 -4.21 -15.80 16.73
C PRO A 130 -2.97 -14.90 16.67
N VAL A 131 -1.79 -15.47 16.39
CA VAL A 131 -0.54 -14.69 16.25
C VAL A 131 -0.62 -13.75 15.04
N ALA A 132 -1.08 -14.23 13.88
CA ALA A 132 -1.26 -13.40 12.70
C ALA A 132 -2.32 -12.31 12.92
N PHE A 133 -3.40 -12.62 13.63
CA PHE A 133 -4.43 -11.65 14.00
C PHE A 133 -3.88 -10.56 14.95
N ALA A 134 -3.15 -10.96 15.99
CA ALA A 134 -2.52 -10.02 16.91
C ALA A 134 -1.50 -9.13 16.19
N ALA A 135 -0.70 -9.69 15.28
CA ALA A 135 0.22 -8.93 14.45
C ALA A 135 -0.51 -7.95 13.52
N LEU A 136 -1.62 -8.36 12.90
CA LEU A 136 -2.45 -7.48 12.07
C LEU A 136 -3.01 -6.31 12.89
N VAL A 137 -3.55 -6.59 14.08
CA VAL A 137 -4.07 -5.55 14.99
C VAL A 137 -2.94 -4.61 15.42
N ALA A 138 -1.75 -5.12 15.73
CA ALA A 138 -0.60 -4.30 16.07
C ALA A 138 -0.22 -3.35 14.93
N VAL A 139 -0.18 -3.83 13.69
CA VAL A 139 0.06 -2.98 12.51
C VAL A 139 -1.06 -1.97 12.34
N MET A 140 -2.33 -2.38 12.48
CA MET A 140 -3.48 -1.48 12.36
C MET A 140 -3.41 -0.33 13.38
N LEU A 141 -3.12 -0.63 14.64
CA LEU A 141 -2.97 0.37 15.70
C LEU A 141 -1.78 1.30 15.43
N TYR A 142 -0.67 0.77 14.92
CA TYR A 142 0.50 1.58 14.56
C TYR A 142 0.21 2.54 13.39
N THR A 143 -0.55 2.07 12.40
CA THR A 143 -0.92 2.86 11.21
C THR A 143 -2.19 3.70 11.38
N ALA A 144 -2.81 3.68 12.56
CA ALA A 144 -4.03 4.42 12.81
C ALA A 144 -3.77 5.93 12.67
N PRO A 145 -4.63 6.68 11.97
CA PRO A 145 -4.55 8.13 11.89
C PRO A 145 -4.54 8.73 13.30
N ARG A 146 -3.52 9.54 13.60
CA ARG A 146 -3.53 10.32 14.84
C ARG A 146 -4.52 11.46 14.66
N HIS A 147 -5.50 11.52 15.55
CA HIS A 147 -6.27 12.75 15.72
C HIS A 147 -5.35 13.70 16.47
N ALA A 148 -5.11 14.87 15.90
CA ALA A 148 -4.36 15.88 16.61
C ALA A 148 -5.32 16.55 17.60
N ASP A 149 -5.16 16.24 18.89
CA ASP A 149 -5.86 16.95 19.95
C ASP A 149 -5.30 18.37 19.98
N HIS A 150 -5.96 19.28 19.27
CA HIS A 150 -5.58 20.68 19.26
C HIS A 150 -6.36 21.44 20.34
N GLU A 151 -5.62 22.17 21.18
CA GLU A 151 -6.19 23.25 21.99
C GLU A 151 -6.99 24.20 21.07
N PRO A 152 -8.09 24.79 21.54
CA PRO A 152 -8.94 25.66 20.72
C PRO A 152 -8.14 26.87 20.22
N VAL A 153 -7.56 26.75 19.03
CA VAL A 153 -6.84 27.82 18.36
C VAL A 153 -7.87 28.80 17.81
N ALA A 154 -7.56 30.10 17.85
CA ALA A 154 -8.31 31.13 17.16
C ALA A 154 -8.56 30.72 15.69
N ARG A 155 -9.81 30.90 15.23
CA ARG A 155 -10.30 30.52 13.90
C ARG A 155 -9.26 30.83 12.81
N VAL A 156 -8.77 29.80 12.11
CA VAL A 156 -7.80 29.96 11.02
C VAL A 156 -8.45 30.76 9.89
N PRO A 157 -7.86 31.87 9.42
CA PRO A 157 -8.47 32.67 8.36
C PRO A 157 -8.31 32.00 6.98
N ASP A 158 -9.33 32.16 6.14
CA ASP A 158 -9.37 31.63 4.77
C ASP A 158 -8.15 32.06 3.93
N SER A 159 -7.62 33.27 4.17
CA SER A 159 -6.44 33.79 3.49
C SER A 159 -5.17 32.97 3.75
N HIS A 160 -4.98 32.44 4.96
CA HIS A 160 -3.85 31.57 5.27
C HIS A 160 -3.96 30.23 4.55
N VAL A 161 -5.16 29.63 4.54
CA VAL A 161 -5.38 28.37 3.83
C VAL A 161 -5.24 28.55 2.32
N ALA A 162 -5.71 29.67 1.76
CA ALA A 162 -5.53 29.98 0.35
C ALA A 162 -4.05 30.05 -0.05
N ILE A 163 -3.15 30.51 0.84
CA ILE A 163 -1.70 30.47 0.61
C ILE A 163 -1.21 29.02 0.59
N ILE A 164 -1.57 28.21 1.60
CA ILE A 164 -1.17 26.80 1.67
C ILE A 164 -1.62 26.04 0.43
N LEU A 165 -2.88 26.20 -0.01
CA LEU A 165 -3.40 25.55 -1.21
C LEU A 165 -2.62 25.95 -2.45
N ARG A 166 -2.29 27.24 -2.61
CA ARG A 166 -1.52 27.74 -3.75
C ARG A 166 -0.13 27.15 -3.82
N GLU A 167 0.58 27.15 -2.70
CA GLU A 167 1.96 26.66 -2.63
C GLU A 167 2.05 25.12 -2.68
N ARG A 168 1.08 24.42 -2.10
CA ARG A 168 1.20 22.97 -1.85
C ARG A 168 0.33 22.10 -2.75
N CYS A 169 -0.79 22.61 -3.28
CA CYS A 169 -1.83 21.77 -3.89
C CYS A 169 -2.18 22.16 -5.33
N ILE A 170 -2.27 23.47 -5.65
CA ILE A 170 -2.82 23.96 -6.92
C ILE A 170 -1.96 23.53 -8.13
N SER A 171 -0.65 23.35 -7.98
CA SER A 171 0.22 22.89 -9.08
C SER A 171 -0.24 21.56 -9.71
N CYS A 172 -0.85 20.67 -8.91
CA CYS A 172 -1.45 19.42 -9.38
C CYS A 172 -2.99 19.52 -9.50
N HIS A 173 -3.63 20.29 -8.63
CA HIS A 173 -5.09 20.41 -8.51
C HIS A 173 -5.64 21.72 -9.10
N ALA A 174 -5.12 22.16 -10.24
CA ALA A 174 -5.69 23.24 -11.05
C ALA A 174 -6.47 22.66 -12.24
N PRO A 175 -7.40 23.41 -12.86
CA PRO A 175 -8.02 23.00 -14.12
C PRO A 175 -6.99 22.78 -15.23
N ARG A 176 -5.86 23.48 -15.15
CA ARG A 176 -4.66 23.28 -15.99
C ARG A 176 -3.45 23.10 -15.07
N PRO A 177 -3.14 21.86 -14.63
CA PRO A 177 -2.01 21.59 -13.76
C PRO A 177 -0.69 22.05 -14.39
N THR A 178 0.21 22.57 -13.57
CA THR A 178 1.57 22.95 -13.97
C THR A 178 2.59 21.86 -13.65
N GLN A 179 2.26 20.95 -12.73
CA GLN A 179 3.13 19.84 -12.36
C GLN A 179 3.23 18.82 -13.51
N PRO A 180 4.46 18.44 -13.93
CA PRO A 180 4.65 17.37 -14.90
C PRO A 180 3.97 16.06 -14.45
N ALA A 181 3.48 15.28 -15.42
CA ALA A 181 2.68 14.06 -15.25
C ALA A 181 1.18 14.25 -14.92
N PHE A 182 0.69 15.50 -14.78
CA PHE A 182 -0.74 15.78 -14.63
C PHE A 182 -1.27 16.59 -15.81
N SER A 183 -2.22 16.01 -16.57
CA SER A 183 -2.92 16.71 -17.66
C SER A 183 -4.29 17.26 -17.23
N ALA A 184 -4.78 16.84 -16.07
CA ALA A 184 -6.04 17.23 -15.46
C ALA A 184 -5.93 17.07 -13.93
N PRO A 185 -6.73 17.80 -13.14
CA PRO A 185 -6.67 17.69 -11.69
C PRO A 185 -7.01 16.26 -11.23
N PRO A 186 -6.21 15.64 -10.35
CA PRO A 186 -6.50 14.31 -9.83
C PRO A 186 -7.91 14.22 -9.24
N ALA A 187 -8.61 13.14 -9.59
CA ALA A 187 -10.02 12.92 -9.21
C ALA A 187 -10.99 14.05 -9.63
N GLY A 188 -10.61 14.92 -10.57
CA GLY A 188 -11.43 16.03 -11.04
C GLY A 188 -11.55 17.20 -10.05
N LEU A 189 -10.71 17.24 -9.00
CA LEU A 189 -10.80 18.24 -7.94
C LEU A 189 -9.88 19.42 -8.19
N SER A 190 -10.45 20.58 -8.52
CA SER A 190 -9.73 21.85 -8.59
C SER A 190 -9.76 22.56 -7.23
N PHE A 191 -8.63 23.08 -6.77
CA PHE A 191 -8.50 23.81 -5.51
C PHE A 191 -8.21 25.31 -5.69
N GLU A 192 -8.48 25.86 -6.88
CA GLU A 192 -8.41 27.31 -7.13
C GLU A 192 -9.53 28.08 -6.41
N SER A 193 -10.65 27.43 -6.12
CA SER A 193 -11.77 28.00 -5.34
C SER A 193 -11.89 27.31 -3.98
N LEU A 194 -12.01 28.12 -2.92
CA LEU A 194 -12.26 27.62 -1.57
C LEU A 194 -13.60 26.89 -1.46
N ASP A 195 -14.62 27.27 -2.23
CA ASP A 195 -15.92 26.59 -2.20
C ASP A 195 -15.79 25.12 -2.59
N THR A 196 -14.94 24.82 -3.57
CA THR A 196 -14.68 23.43 -3.99
C THR A 196 -13.93 22.66 -2.90
N VAL A 197 -13.00 23.32 -2.20
CA VAL A 197 -12.26 22.74 -1.08
C VAL A 197 -13.20 22.44 0.08
N ILE A 198 -14.09 23.37 0.44
CA ILE A 198 -15.10 23.21 1.50
C ILE A 198 -16.04 22.05 1.18
N ALA A 199 -16.56 22.01 -0.05
CA ALA A 199 -17.45 20.93 -0.50
C ALA A 199 -16.81 19.53 -0.41
N HIS A 200 -15.47 19.45 -0.42
CA HIS A 200 -14.71 18.21 -0.33
C HIS A 200 -13.86 18.11 0.94
N ALA A 201 -14.17 18.91 1.97
CA ALA A 201 -13.29 19.10 3.13
C ALA A 201 -12.90 17.78 3.82
N ARG A 202 -13.85 16.87 4.04
CA ARG A 202 -13.56 15.54 4.65
C ARG A 202 -12.55 14.74 3.83
N ARG A 203 -12.69 14.73 2.51
CA ARG A 203 -11.80 13.98 1.62
C ARG A 203 -10.39 14.58 1.64
N ILE A 204 -10.30 15.90 1.61
CA ILE A 204 -9.03 16.63 1.67
C ILE A 204 -8.37 16.40 3.03
N TYR A 205 -9.13 16.45 4.13
CA TYR A 205 -8.65 16.16 5.48
C TYR A 205 -8.04 14.76 5.57
N VAL A 206 -8.74 13.73 5.06
CA VAL A 206 -8.20 12.37 5.10
C VAL A 206 -6.88 12.24 4.33
N SER A 207 -6.81 12.81 3.13
CA SER A 207 -5.61 12.68 2.28
C SER A 207 -4.44 13.54 2.74
N ALA A 208 -4.69 14.80 3.08
CA ALA A 208 -3.66 15.79 3.39
C ALA A 208 -3.38 15.92 4.89
N VAL A 209 -4.21 15.43 5.81
CA VAL A 209 -4.01 15.62 7.25
C VAL A 209 -3.98 14.28 7.97
N ALA A 210 -5.02 13.46 7.85
CA ALA A 210 -5.11 12.22 8.62
C ALA A 210 -4.11 11.14 8.18
N THR A 211 -3.78 11.10 6.88
CA THR A 211 -2.92 10.05 6.30
C THR A 211 -1.62 10.55 5.70
N ASN A 212 -1.39 11.87 5.68
CA ASN A 212 -0.17 12.48 5.12
C ASN A 212 0.21 11.99 3.70
N THR A 213 -0.78 11.53 2.93
CA THR A 213 -0.55 10.99 1.59
C THR A 213 -0.54 12.05 0.50
N MET A 214 -1.04 13.24 0.84
CA MET A 214 -0.92 14.44 0.04
C MET A 214 -0.15 15.53 0.80
N PRO A 215 0.66 16.34 0.09
CA PRO A 215 1.03 16.23 -1.32
C PRO A 215 1.80 14.91 -1.61
N LEU A 216 1.67 14.35 -2.82
CA LEU A 216 2.26 13.05 -3.16
C LEU A 216 3.76 13.04 -2.84
N GLY A 217 4.21 12.14 -1.97
CA GLY A 217 5.62 12.06 -1.56
C GLY A 217 6.18 13.38 -0.99
N ASN A 218 5.31 14.24 -0.48
CA ASN A 218 5.60 15.62 -0.08
C ASN A 218 6.37 16.44 -1.14
N LEU A 219 6.09 16.24 -2.43
CA LEU A 219 6.79 16.90 -3.54
C LEU A 219 6.83 18.44 -3.45
N THR A 220 5.80 19.06 -2.88
CA THR A 220 5.72 20.51 -2.70
C THR A 220 6.28 20.99 -1.36
N GLY A 221 6.81 20.10 -0.52
CA GLY A 221 7.46 20.46 0.75
C GLY A 221 6.52 21.04 1.79
N MET A 222 5.29 20.51 1.89
CA MET A 222 4.33 20.92 2.92
C MET A 222 4.88 20.57 4.30
N THR A 223 4.93 21.59 5.16
CA THR A 223 5.39 21.50 6.55
C THR A 223 4.31 20.93 7.46
N GLU A 224 4.70 20.49 8.66
CA GLU A 224 3.73 19.99 9.65
C GLU A 224 2.86 21.12 10.20
N GLU A 225 3.42 22.32 10.37
CA GLU A 225 2.69 23.50 10.80
C GLU A 225 1.59 23.89 9.79
N GLU A 226 1.91 23.89 8.49
CA GLU A 226 0.90 24.13 7.45
C GLU A 226 -0.19 23.06 7.44
N ARG A 227 0.17 21.81 7.75
CA ARG A 227 -0.77 20.69 7.78
C ARG A 227 -1.74 20.80 8.93
N VAL A 228 -1.24 21.18 10.11
CA VAL A 228 -2.04 21.47 11.29
C VAL A 228 -3.01 22.62 11.01
N LEU A 229 -2.53 23.73 10.43
CA LEU A 229 -3.39 24.87 10.07
C LEU A 229 -4.49 24.49 9.08
N LEU A 230 -4.15 23.68 8.06
CA LEU A 230 -5.13 23.15 7.12
C LEU A 230 -6.15 22.23 7.81
N GLY A 231 -5.70 21.36 8.72
CA GLY A 231 -6.53 20.45 9.49
C GLY A 231 -7.59 21.18 10.32
N LEU A 232 -7.15 22.13 11.14
CA LEU A 232 -8.01 22.97 11.99
C LEU A 232 -9.08 23.70 11.18
N TRP A 233 -8.68 24.26 10.03
CA TRP A 233 -9.61 24.95 9.15
C TRP A 233 -10.63 23.97 8.54
N LEU A 234 -10.18 22.83 8.03
CA LEU A 234 -11.04 21.82 7.43
C LEU A 234 -12.06 21.26 8.43
N GLU A 235 -11.63 20.97 9.67
CA GLU A 235 -12.52 20.51 10.75
C GLU A 235 -13.63 21.54 11.02
N THR A 236 -13.26 22.81 11.17
CA THR A 236 -14.22 23.90 11.34
C THR A 236 -15.23 23.93 10.19
N LYS A 237 -14.78 23.78 8.94
CA LYS A 237 -15.67 23.78 7.76
C LYS A 237 -16.55 22.54 7.68
N ILE A 238 -16.05 21.39 8.12
CA ILE A 238 -16.82 20.14 8.19
C ILE A 238 -17.97 20.27 9.19
N GLU A 239 -17.71 20.89 10.34
CA GLU A 239 -18.72 21.17 11.37
C GLU A 239 -19.75 22.22 10.90
N GLU A 240 -19.32 23.30 10.26
CA GLU A 240 -20.20 24.35 9.72
C GLU A 240 -21.13 23.87 8.60
N THR A 241 -20.80 22.77 7.92
CA THR A 241 -21.56 22.25 6.77
C THR A 241 -22.47 21.05 7.16
N GLN A 242 -22.51 20.66 8.44
CA GLN A 242 -23.43 19.65 8.98
C GLN A 242 -24.75 20.28 9.47
#